data_AF-A0A3M1FVT1-F1
#
_entry.id   AF-A0A3M1FVT1-F1
#
_cell.length_a   1.000
_cell.length_b   1.000
_cell.length_c   1.000
_cell.angle_alpha   90.00
_cell.angle_beta   90.00
_cell.angle_gamma   90.00
#
_symmetry.space_group_name_H-M   'P 1'
#
loop_
_entity.id
_entity.type
_entity.pdbx_description
1 polymer ?
#
loop_
_entity_poly.entity_id
_entity_poly.type
_entity_poly.pdbx_seq_one_letter_code
_entity_poly.pdbx_strand_id
1 'polypeptide(L)'
;MFKAKVVVKLREDVLDVQGKAIEEALQASYKEVKDVRVGKVITFNINTKSDLKALKISQQITEELLVNPLIEDYTLDVWDEKKMREELGEDYDL
;
A
#
# COMPACT_ATOMS: atom_id res chain seq x y z
N MET A 1 7.76 -6.81 -17.16
CA MET A 1 8.16 -6.95 -15.73
C MET A 1 7.02 -6.34 -14.97
N PHE A 2 6.55 -6.99 -13.93
CA PHE A 2 5.39 -6.49 -13.21
C PHE A 2 5.85 -5.77 -11.96
N LYS A 3 5.17 -4.68 -11.62
CA LYS A 3 5.31 -4.01 -10.33
C LYS A 3 4.02 -4.24 -9.56
N ALA A 4 4.19 -4.49 -8.26
CA ALA A 4 3.10 -4.63 -7.32
C ALA A 4 3.21 -3.51 -6.28
N LYS A 5 2.06 -2.94 -5.89
CA LYS A 5 1.93 -1.96 -4.80
C LYS A 5 0.88 -2.48 -3.83
N VAL A 6 1.28 -2.63 -2.58
CA VAL A 6 0.42 -3.05 -1.49
C VAL A 6 0.29 -1.89 -0.53
N VAL A 7 -0.92 -1.41 -0.32
CA VAL A 7 -1.22 -0.42 0.73
C VAL A 7 -1.86 -1.16 1.89
N VAL A 8 -1.14 -1.24 3.01
CA VAL A 8 -1.60 -1.89 4.25
C VAL A 8 -2.05 -0.83 5.24
N LYS A 9 -3.24 -1.00 5.81
CA LYS A 9 -3.82 -0.09 6.80
C LYS A 9 -4.32 -0.90 7.98
N LEU A 10 -4.19 -0.37 9.19
CA LEU A 10 -4.91 -0.92 10.34
C LEU A 10 -6.42 -0.85 10.05
N ARG A 11 -7.17 -1.84 10.52
CA ARG A 11 -8.65 -1.79 10.49
C ARG A 11 -9.18 -0.61 11.29
N GLU A 12 -10.37 -0.13 10.93
CA GLU A 12 -10.98 1.06 11.55
C GLU A 12 -11.20 0.89 13.06
N ASP A 13 -11.50 -0.33 13.51
CA ASP A 13 -11.71 -0.67 14.91
C ASP A 13 -10.41 -0.87 15.72
N VAL A 14 -9.26 -0.84 15.05
CA VAL A 14 -7.94 -1.00 15.69
C VAL A 14 -7.33 0.37 16.00
N LEU A 15 -6.97 0.55 17.27
CA LEU A 15 -6.30 1.76 17.75
C LEU A 15 -4.91 1.91 17.13
N ASP A 16 -4.71 3.02 16.40
CA ASP A 16 -3.42 3.41 15.86
C ASP A 16 -2.69 4.37 16.80
N VAL A 17 -1.77 3.81 17.60
CA VAL A 17 -0.93 4.59 18.53
C VAL A 17 -0.01 5.57 17.77
N GLN A 18 0.46 5.20 16.58
CA GLN A 18 1.37 6.04 15.80
C GLN A 18 0.63 7.23 15.19
N GLY A 19 -0.53 6.97 14.57
CA GLY A 19 -1.42 8.00 14.05
C GLY A 19 -1.81 9.02 15.11
N LYS A 20 -2.19 8.53 16.30
CA LYS A 20 -2.55 9.40 17.43
C LYS A 20 -1.38 10.29 17.88
N ALA A 21 -0.18 9.74 18.00
CA ALA A 21 1.00 10.52 18.40
C ALA A 21 1.33 11.63 17.37
N ILE A 22 1.15 11.35 16.08
CA ILE A 22 1.33 12.35 15.02
C ILE A 22 0.25 13.42 15.10
N GLU A 23 -1.02 13.04 15.29
CA GLU A 23 -2.11 14.00 15.46
C GLU A 23 -1.86 14.95 16.64
N GLU A 24 -1.49 14.40 17.81
CA GLU A 24 -1.16 15.18 19.00
C GLU A 24 -0.02 16.19 18.74
N ALA A 25 1.01 15.79 17.98
CA ALA A 25 2.09 16.68 17.59
C ALA A 25 1.63 17.81 16.64
N LEU A 26 0.66 17.52 15.77
CA LEU A 26 0.12 18.49 14.80
C LEU A 26 -0.84 19.51 15.42
N GLN A 27 -1.54 19.16 16.51
CA GLN A 27 -2.57 20.02 17.13
C GLN A 27 -2.09 21.43 17.51
N ALA A 28 -0.79 21.62 17.80
CA ALA A 28 -0.23 22.92 18.11
C ALA A 28 -0.22 23.88 16.91
N SER A 29 -0.11 23.36 15.68
CA SER A 29 0.06 24.14 14.45
C SER A 29 -1.07 23.98 13.44
N TYR A 30 -1.79 22.84 13.47
CA TYR A 30 -2.80 22.46 12.48
C TYR A 30 -4.02 21.84 13.19
N LYS A 31 -4.92 22.70 13.69
CA LYS A 31 -6.09 22.26 14.50
C LYS A 31 -7.20 21.60 13.69
N GLU A 32 -7.17 21.80 12.38
CA GLU A 32 -8.08 21.23 11.40
C GLU A 32 -7.74 19.78 11.04
N VAL A 33 -6.52 19.31 11.33
CA VAL A 33 -6.11 17.93 11.07
C VAL A 33 -6.62 17.03 12.19
N LYS A 34 -7.35 15.97 11.80
CA LYS A 34 -7.95 14.97 12.69
C LYS A 34 -7.91 13.59 12.04
N ASP A 35 -8.07 12.57 12.85
CA ASP A 35 -8.11 11.16 12.47
C ASP A 35 -6.86 10.74 11.67
N VAL A 36 -5.69 11.13 12.16
CA VAL A 36 -4.42 10.74 11.51
C VAL A 36 -4.22 9.24 11.65
N ARG A 37 -3.98 8.58 10.52
CA ARG A 37 -3.75 7.13 10.41
C ARG A 37 -2.43 6.86 9.72
N VAL A 38 -1.68 5.90 10.24
CA VAL A 38 -0.43 5.42 9.68
C VAL A 38 -0.65 4.03 9.09
N GLY A 39 -0.11 3.83 7.90
CA GLY A 39 -0.12 2.56 7.18
C GLY A 39 1.22 2.34 6.48
N LYS A 40 1.30 1.24 5.73
CA LYS A 40 2.50 0.86 4.96
C LYS A 40 2.16 0.91 3.48
N VAL A 41 3.10 1.43 2.67
CA VAL A 41 3.08 1.25 1.22
C VAL A 41 4.29 0.39 0.88
N ILE A 42 4.04 -0.78 0.31
CA ILE A 42 5.06 -1.78 0.01
C ILE A 42 5.04 -2.03 -1.49
N THR A 43 6.17 -1.82 -2.16
CA THR A 43 6.30 -2.05 -3.61
C THR A 43 7.36 -3.08 -3.92
N PHE A 44 7.12 -3.94 -4.89
CA PHE A 44 8.10 -4.94 -5.33
C PHE A 44 7.90 -5.33 -6.80
N ASN A 45 8.97 -5.86 -7.40
CA ASN A 45 9.00 -6.26 -8.81
C ASN A 45 8.90 -7.77 -8.95
N ILE A 46 8.12 -8.24 -9.93
CA ILE A 46 7.96 -9.64 -10.30
C ILE A 46 8.48 -9.85 -11.72
N ASN A 47 9.50 -10.69 -11.84
CA ASN A 47 10.04 -11.07 -13.13
C ASN A 47 9.21 -12.20 -13.76
N THR A 48 8.13 -11.82 -14.45
CA THR A 48 7.32 -12.73 -15.25
C THR A 48 6.78 -12.03 -16.49
N LYS A 49 6.27 -12.82 -17.45
CA LYS A 49 5.59 -12.36 -18.67
C LYS A 49 4.08 -12.60 -18.63
N SER A 50 3.54 -13.13 -17.53
CA SER A 50 2.13 -13.51 -17.39
C SER A 50 1.47 -12.68 -16.30
N ASP A 51 0.45 -11.93 -16.67
CA ASP A 51 -0.36 -11.08 -15.79
C ASP A 51 -0.97 -11.92 -14.65
N LEU A 52 -1.58 -13.06 -15.00
CA LEU A 52 -2.18 -13.99 -14.03
C LEU A 52 -1.15 -14.52 -13.03
N LYS A 53 0.07 -14.83 -13.50
CA LYS A 53 1.14 -15.32 -12.63
C LYS A 53 1.64 -14.20 -11.72
N ALA A 54 1.77 -12.97 -12.22
CA ALA A 54 2.16 -11.81 -11.42
C ALA A 54 1.14 -11.56 -10.32
N LEU A 55 -0.15 -11.50 -10.67
CA LEU A 55 -1.23 -11.28 -9.71
C LEU A 55 -1.24 -12.35 -8.60
N LYS A 56 -1.17 -13.62 -8.98
CA LYS A 56 -1.20 -14.73 -8.02
C LYS A 56 0.00 -14.69 -7.05
N ILE A 57 1.20 -14.42 -7.55
CA ILE A 57 2.40 -14.29 -6.71
C ILE A 57 2.27 -13.10 -5.76
N SER A 58 1.81 -11.95 -6.27
CA SER A 58 1.60 -10.76 -5.44
C SER A 58 0.59 -11.01 -4.32
N GLN A 59 -0.54 -11.66 -4.63
CA GLN A 59 -1.58 -12.01 -3.64
C GLN A 59 -0.99 -12.91 -2.56
N GLN A 60 -0.31 -13.98 -2.96
CA GLN A 60 0.29 -14.93 -2.03
C GLN A 60 1.30 -14.26 -1.08
N ILE A 61 2.24 -13.47 -1.61
CA ILE A 61 3.21 -12.74 -0.78
C ILE A 61 2.51 -11.79 0.19
N THR A 62 1.47 -11.11 -0.29
CA THR A 62 0.73 -10.13 0.50
C THR A 62 0.03 -10.78 1.69
N GLU A 63 -0.72 -11.85 1.44
CA GLU A 63 -1.52 -12.56 2.45
C GLU A 63 -0.67 -13.38 3.42
N GLU A 64 0.44 -13.97 2.96
CA GLU A 64 1.29 -14.81 3.80
C GLU A 64 2.28 -14.00 4.66
N LEU A 65 2.74 -12.84 4.19
CA LEU A 65 3.89 -12.14 4.79
C LEU A 65 3.67 -10.65 5.09
N LEU A 66 2.94 -9.93 4.25
CA LEU A 66 2.92 -8.46 4.32
C LEU A 66 1.79 -7.90 5.20
N VAL A 67 0.72 -8.67 5.38
CA VAL A 67 -0.49 -8.24 6.07
C VAL A 67 -0.73 -9.13 7.28
N ASN A 68 -1.03 -8.52 8.42
CA ASN A 68 -1.60 -9.23 9.56
C ASN A 68 -3.14 -9.28 9.43
N PRO A 69 -3.75 -10.39 9.01
CA PRO A 69 -5.18 -10.46 8.67
C PRO A 69 -6.11 -10.27 9.87
N LEU A 70 -5.58 -10.30 11.10
CA LEU A 70 -6.38 -10.06 12.30
C LEU A 70 -6.68 -8.57 12.49
N ILE A 71 -5.74 -7.69 12.14
CA ILE A 71 -5.77 -6.26 12.52
C ILE A 71 -5.50 -5.29 11.37
N GLU A 72 -5.07 -5.78 10.21
CA GLU A 72 -4.76 -4.98 9.03
C GLU A 72 -5.65 -5.41 7.84
N ASP A 73 -6.03 -4.42 7.03
CA ASP A 73 -6.61 -4.58 5.69
C ASP A 73 -5.60 -4.09 4.65
N TYR A 74 -5.79 -4.47 3.38
CA TYR A 74 -4.91 -4.04 2.30
C TYR A 74 -5.62 -3.82 0.97
N THR A 75 -4.98 -3.03 0.11
CA THR A 75 -5.25 -3.00 -1.33
C THR A 75 -4.00 -3.46 -2.07
N LEU A 76 -4.18 -4.18 -3.18
CA LEU A 76 -3.09 -4.69 -4.02
C LEU A 76 -3.33 -4.28 -5.47
N ASP A 77 -2.39 -3.53 -6.01
CA ASP A 77 -2.32 -3.17 -7.43
C ASP A 77 -1.15 -3.91 -8.09
N VAL A 78 -1.36 -4.45 -9.28
CA VAL A 78 -0.33 -5.13 -10.06
C VAL A 78 -0.41 -4.71 -11.52
N TRP A 79 0.69 -4.26 -12.10
CA TRP A 79 0.73 -3.78 -13.48
C TRP A 79 2.03 -4.14 -14.19
N ASP A 80 1.98 -4.25 -15.53
CA ASP A 80 3.19 -4.32 -16.34
C ASP A 80 3.77 -2.90 -16.46
N GLU A 81 4.99 -2.69 -15.96
CA GLU A 81 5.63 -1.39 -15.98
C GLU A 81 5.89 -0.87 -17.40
N LYS A 82 6.14 -1.75 -18.38
CA LYS A 82 6.36 -1.31 -19.76
C LYS A 82 5.08 -0.72 -20.34
N LYS A 83 3.98 -1.43 -20.14
CA LYS A 83 2.66 -1.01 -20.62
C LYS A 83 2.23 0.30 -19.95
N MET A 84 2.39 0.41 -18.64
CA MET A 84 2.06 1.65 -17.91
C MET A 84 2.92 2.84 -18.35
N ARG A 85 4.22 2.64 -18.57
CA ARG A 85 5.10 3.72 -19.06
C ARG A 85 4.73 4.17 -20.48
N GLU A 86 4.25 3.26 -21.33
CA GLU A 86 3.76 3.57 -22.67
C GLU A 86 2.42 4.34 -22.63
N GLU A 87 1.55 4.06 -21.66
CA GLU A 87 0.22 4.67 -21.53
C GLU A 87 0.22 5.99 -20.76
N LEU A 88 1.05 6.13 -19.71
CA LEU A 88 1.05 7.24 -18.75
C LEU A 88 2.33 8.09 -18.74
N GLY A 89 3.37 7.73 -19.50
CA GLY A 89 4.65 8.44 -19.48
C GLY A 89 5.46 8.16 -18.21
N GLU A 90 6.27 9.12 -17.74
CA GLU A 90 7.11 8.96 -16.53
C GLU A 90 6.36 9.18 -15.21
N ASP A 91 5.09 9.61 -15.27
CA ASP A 91 4.27 9.97 -14.10
C ASP A 91 3.51 8.77 -13.47
N TYR A 92 3.87 7.52 -13.81
CA TYR A 92 3.14 6.32 -13.36
C TYR A 92 3.46 5.86 -11.92
N ASP A 93 4.43 6.51 -11.25
CA ASP A 93 4.96 6.04 -9.95
C ASP A 93 4.24 6.61 -8.71
N LEU A 94 3.07 7.26 -8.90
CA LEU A 94 2.26 7.83 -7.81
C LEU A 94 1.39 6.80 -7.08
#